data_AF-A0A957IM39-F1
#
_entry.id   AF-A0A957IM39-F1
#
_cell.length_a   1.000
_cell.length_b   1.000
_cell.length_c   1.000
_cell.angle_alpha   90.00
_cell.angle_beta   90.00
_cell.angle_gamma   90.00
#
_symmetry.space_group_name_H-M   'P 1'
#
loop_
_entity.id
_entity.type
_entity.pdbx_description
1 polymer ?
#
loop_
_entity_poly.entity_id
_entity_poly.type
_entity_poly.pdbx_seq_one_letter_code
_entity_poly.pdbx_strand_id
1 'polypeptide(L)'
;LLEEPGVAEAAFIIEDAYQERRLGTLMMKQLAAYAQQQGIHTFQFTLHYYNVRMQHLIRHCGSVLTTTRCGGMLEIRALLAEGESGT
;
A
#
# COMPACT_ATOMS: atom_id res chain seq x y z
N LEU A 1 19.18 -6.55 3.42
CA LEU A 1 18.31 -5.54 2.79
C LEU A 1 18.76 -4.21 3.36
N LEU A 2 19.37 -3.33 2.58
CA LEU A 2 19.65 -1.98 3.06
C LEU A 2 18.30 -1.25 3.16
N GLU A 3 17.98 -0.73 4.33
CA GLU A 3 16.79 0.10 4.52
C GLU A 3 16.96 1.36 3.67
N GLU A 4 16.10 1.53 2.67
CA GLU A 4 16.06 2.72 1.81
C GLU A 4 15.28 3.80 2.58
N PRO A 5 15.90 4.92 2.98
CA PRO A 5 15.21 5.97 3.72
C PRO A 5 13.99 6.47 2.94
N GLY A 6 12.87 6.66 3.66
CA GLY A 6 11.60 7.10 3.04
C GLY A 6 10.81 5.98 2.36
N VAL A 7 11.29 4.73 2.39
CA VAL A 7 10.57 3.55 1.91
C VAL A 7 10.23 2.63 3.08
N ALA A 8 8.96 2.21 3.17
CA ALA A 8 8.51 1.23 4.16
C ALA A 8 7.74 0.09 3.52
N GLU A 9 7.86 -1.11 4.07
CA GLU A 9 6.97 -2.22 3.73
C GLU A 9 5.59 -2.00 4.38
N ALA A 10 4.52 -2.13 3.58
CA ALA A 10 3.15 -1.98 4.06
C ALA A 10 2.38 -3.31 3.90
N ALA A 11 1.83 -3.80 5.01
CA ALA A 11 1.02 -5.01 5.05
C ALA A 11 -0.12 -4.88 6.07
N PHE A 12 -1.30 -5.40 5.72
CA PHE A 12 -2.41 -5.58 6.64
C PHE A 12 -3.30 -6.74 6.17
N ILE A 13 -4.09 -7.29 7.09
CA ILE A 13 -5.02 -8.38 6.84
C ILE A 13 -6.42 -7.92 7.25
N ILE A 14 -7.42 -8.25 6.44
CA ILE A 14 -8.83 -8.04 6.75
C ILE A 14 -9.50 -9.40 6.71
N GLU A 15 -9.98 -9.83 7.87
CA GLU A 15 -10.78 -11.04 7.98
C GLU A 15 -12.00 -10.98 7.06
N ASP A 16 -12.34 -12.12 6.46
CA ASP A 16 -13.40 -12.23 5.45
C ASP A 16 -14.75 -11.68 5.94
N ALA A 17 -15.07 -11.85 7.22
CA ALA A 17 -16.30 -11.34 7.84
C ALA A 17 -16.44 -9.80 7.77
N TYR A 18 -15.33 -9.10 7.61
CA TYR A 18 -15.25 -7.64 7.59
C TYR A 18 -14.90 -7.08 6.20
N GLN A 19 -14.79 -7.94 5.19
CA GLN A 19 -14.53 -7.51 3.81
C GLN A 19 -15.73 -6.79 3.20
N GLU A 20 -15.50 -6.14 2.05
CA GLU A 20 -16.52 -5.39 1.27
C GLU A 20 -17.15 -4.18 2.00
N ARG A 21 -16.69 -3.87 3.21
CA ARG A 21 -17.09 -2.70 4.01
C ARG A 21 -16.14 -1.50 3.85
N ARG A 22 -15.34 -1.48 2.78
CA ARG A 22 -14.31 -0.45 2.49
C ARG A 22 -13.23 -0.28 3.58
N LEU A 23 -13.12 -1.22 4.52
CA LEU A 23 -12.11 -1.17 5.59
C LEU A 23 -10.70 -1.13 5.05
N GLY A 24 -10.39 -1.86 3.98
CA GLY A 24 -9.04 -1.83 3.39
C GLY A 24 -8.67 -0.47 2.82
N THR A 25 -9.64 0.24 2.24
CA THR A 25 -9.42 1.60 1.77
C THR A 25 -9.20 2.55 2.94
N LEU A 26 -9.97 2.42 4.03
CA LEU A 26 -9.82 3.24 5.23
C LEU A 26 -8.46 3.00 5.91
N MET A 27 -8.10 1.74 6.13
CA MET A 27 -6.81 1.36 6.72
C MET A 27 -5.65 1.84 5.86
N MET A 28 -5.73 1.69 4.54
CA MET A 28 -4.69 2.17 3.64
C MET A 28 -4.51 3.68 3.71
N LYS A 29 -5.60 4.45 3.76
CA LYS A 29 -5.56 5.91 3.92
C LYS A 29 -4.93 6.32 5.25
N GLN A 30 -5.34 5.68 6.35
CA GLN A 30 -4.78 5.97 7.68
C GLN A 30 -3.30 5.61 7.76
N LEU A 31 -2.92 4.46 7.21
CA LEU A 31 -1.52 4.01 7.18
C LEU A 31 -0.66 4.96 6.34
N ALA A 32 -1.14 5.38 5.16
CA ALA A 32 -0.44 6.35 4.31
C ALA A 32 -0.25 7.70 5.01
N ALA A 33 -1.30 8.23 5.65
CA ALA A 33 -1.23 9.49 6.38
C ALA A 33 -0.22 9.43 7.53
N TYR A 34 -0.24 8.35 8.32
CA TYR A 34 0.73 8.13 9.38
C TYR A 34 2.16 8.01 8.83
N ALA A 35 2.35 7.24 7.77
CA ALA A 35 3.67 7.04 7.15
C ALA A 35 4.27 8.36 6.63
N GLN A 36 3.46 9.23 6.02
CA GLN A 36 3.89 10.55 5.59
C GLN A 36 4.37 11.42 6.75
N GLN A 37 3.70 11.37 7.90
CA GLN A 37 4.14 12.07 9.12
C GLN A 37 5.48 11.56 9.65
N GLN A 38 5.86 10.33 9.31
CA GLN A 38 7.15 9.72 9.65
C GLN A 38 8.21 9.92 8.55
N GLY A 39 7.94 10.71 7.51
CA GLY A 39 8.87 10.94 6.40
C GLY A 39 8.92 9.81 5.37
N ILE A 40 7.99 8.85 5.42
CA ILE A 40 7.86 7.81 4.41
C ILE A 40 7.05 8.35 3.23
N HIS A 41 7.61 8.23 2.03
CA HIS A 41 6.97 8.66 0.79
C HIS A 41 6.64 7.49 -0.14
N THR A 42 7.21 6.30 0.10
CA THR A 42 6.98 5.12 -0.74
C THR A 42 6.60 3.91 0.10
N PHE A 43 5.54 3.22 -0.31
CA PHE A 43 5.26 1.87 0.18
C PHE A 43 5.78 0.80 -0.77
N GLN A 44 6.32 -0.26 -0.18
CA GLN A 44 6.62 -1.52 -0.84
C GLN A 44 5.59 -2.57 -0.39
N PHE A 45 5.02 -3.28 -1.36
CA PHE A 45 4.06 -4.35 -1.13
C PHE A 45 4.56 -5.64 -1.77
N THR A 46 4.40 -6.75 -1.05
CA THR A 46 4.67 -8.11 -1.56
C THR A 46 3.41 -8.94 -1.43
N LEU A 47 2.84 -9.38 -2.56
CA LEU A 47 1.56 -10.08 -2.61
C LEU A 47 1.51 -11.11 -3.72
N HIS A 48 0.72 -12.18 -3.53
CA HIS A 48 0.48 -13.14 -4.61
C HIS A 48 -0.27 -12.47 -5.77
N TYR A 49 0.05 -12.81 -7.04
CA TYR A 49 -0.59 -12.17 -8.21
C TYR A 49 -2.09 -12.44 -8.34
N TYR A 50 -2.63 -13.41 -7.60
CA TYR A 50 -4.08 -13.65 -7.50
C TYR A 50 -4.79 -12.78 -6.46
N ASN A 51 -4.06 -12.02 -5.63
CA ASN A 51 -4.67 -11.09 -4.68
C ASN A 51 -5.11 -9.80 -5.38
N VAL A 52 -6.10 -9.92 -6.26
CA VAL A 52 -6.65 -8.84 -7.09
C VAL A 52 -7.24 -7.71 -6.25
N ARG A 53 -7.79 -8.03 -5.06
CA ARG A 53 -8.34 -7.04 -4.12
C ARG A 53 -7.25 -6.13 -3.58
N MET A 54 -6.12 -6.69 -3.16
CA MET A 54 -4.99 -5.89 -2.68
C MET A 54 -4.36 -5.09 -3.83
N GLN A 55 -4.26 -5.66 -5.04
CA GLN A 55 -3.82 -4.89 -6.23
C GLN A 55 -4.71 -3.67 -6.49
N HIS A 56 -6.03 -3.79 -6.30
CA HIS A 56 -6.95 -2.67 -6.43
C HIS A 56 -6.76 -1.63 -5.29
N LEU A 57 -6.55 -2.08 -4.05
CA LEU A 57 -6.28 -1.19 -2.91
C LEU A 57 -4.99 -0.39 -3.09
N ILE A 58 -3.92 -1.00 -3.59
CA ILE A 58 -2.63 -0.32 -3.81
C ILE A 58 -2.78 0.84 -4.80
N ARG A 59 -3.65 0.73 -5.80
CA ARG A 59 -3.96 1.83 -6.73
C ARG A 59 -4.59 3.05 -6.05
N HIS A 60 -5.08 2.91 -4.82
CA HIS A 60 -5.62 4.01 -4.02
C HIS A 60 -4.60 4.63 -3.07
N CYS A 61 -3.37 4.09 -2.95
CA CYS A 61 -2.29 4.72 -2.20
C CYS A 61 -1.76 5.99 -2.90
N GLY A 62 -1.75 5.97 -4.23
CA GLY A 62 -1.11 6.97 -5.07
C GLY A 62 -0.57 6.33 -6.34
N SER A 63 0.57 6.82 -6.81
CA SER A 63 1.14 6.40 -8.10
C SER A 63 1.98 5.14 -7.96
N VAL A 64 1.61 4.08 -8.68
CA VAL A 64 2.44 2.87 -8.81
C VAL A 64 3.70 3.23 -9.60
N LEU A 65 4.86 3.06 -8.97
CA LEU A 65 6.17 3.33 -9.57
C LEU A 65 6.70 2.10 -10.32
N THR A 66 6.67 0.94 -9.67
CA THR A 66 7.15 -0.32 -10.25
C THR A 66 6.25 -1.49 -9.84
N THR A 67 6.21 -2.50 -10.70
CA THR A 67 5.60 -3.80 -10.41
C THR A 67 6.50 -4.87 -11.00
N THR A 68 7.15 -5.64 -10.13
CA THR A 68 8.00 -6.77 -10.50
C THR A 68 7.26 -8.06 -10.20
N ARG A 69 7.29 -9.02 -11.14
CA ARG A 69 6.70 -10.34 -10.94
C ARG A 69 7.80 -11.39 -10.85
N CYS A 70 7.83 -12.14 -9.75
CA CYS A 70 8.78 -13.22 -9.55
C CYS A 70 8.10 -14.36 -8.77
N GLY A 71 8.19 -15.60 -9.27
CA GLY A 71 7.75 -16.78 -8.52
C GLY A 71 6.29 -16.78 -8.04
N GLY A 72 5.37 -16.12 -8.75
CA GLY A 72 3.97 -15.99 -8.31
C GLY A 72 3.70 -14.83 -7.34
N MET A 73 4.73 -14.05 -7.01
CA MET A 73 4.60 -12.83 -6.23
C MET A 73 4.65 -11.61 -7.15
N LEU A 74 3.97 -10.55 -6.71
CA LEU A 74 4.12 -9.18 -7.17
C LEU A 74 4.84 -8.41 -6.07
N GLU A 75 5.90 -7.73 -6.45
CA GLU A 75 6.54 -6.69 -5.66
C GLU A 75 6.16 -5.35 -6.27
N ILE A 76 5.42 -4.53 -5.52
CA ILE A 76 4.91 -3.25 -6.00
C ILE A 76 5.49 -2.13 -5.16
N ARG A 77 6.07 -1.11 -5.80
CA ARG A 77 6.42 0.16 -5.15
C ARG A 77 5.40 1.21 -5.53
N ALA A 78 4.81 1.89 -4.55
CA ALA A 78 3.83 2.94 -4.76
C ALA A 78 4.24 4.21 -4.01
N LEU A 79 4.27 5.33 -4.74
CA LEU A 79 4.41 6.65 -4.15
C LEU A 79 3.10 7.02 -3.44
N LEU A 80 3.21 7.48 -2.20
CA LEU A 80 2.04 7.96 -1.45
C LEU A 80 1.53 9.26 -2.06
N ALA A 81 0.23 9.31 -2.37
CA ALA A 81 -0.42 10.55 -2.77
C ALA A 81 -0.29 11.57 -1.63
N GLU A 82 0.02 12.82 -1.96
CA GLU A 82 -0.01 13.90 -0.98
C GLU A 82 -1.41 13.91 -0.33
N GLY A 83 -1.45 13.92 1.00
CA GLY A 83 -2.71 13.98 1.72
C GLY A 83 -3.48 15.21 1.26
N GLU A 84 -4.74 15.04 0.84
CA GLU A 84 -5.65 16.16 0.71
C GLU A 84 -5.72 16.81 2.10
N SER A 85 -5.04 17.96 2.24
CA SER A 85 -5.16 18.84 3.40
C SER A 85 -6.65 19.09 3.61
N GLY A 86 -7.21 18.49 4.65
CA GLY A 86 -8.62 18.63 4.98
C GLY A 86 -9.02 20.10 5.00
N THR A 87 -10.10 20.43 4.31
CA THR A 87 -10.93 21.60 4.61
C THR A 87 -12.06 21.14 5.52
#